data_AF-A0A1H6S4M4-F1
#
_entry.id   AF-A0A1H6S4M4-F1
#
_cell.length_a   1.000
_cell.length_b   1.000
_cell.length_c   1.000
_cell.angle_alpha   90.00
_cell.angle_beta   90.00
_cell.angle_gamma   90.00
#
_symmetry.space_group_name_H-M   'P 1'
#
loop_
_entity.id
_entity.type
_entity.pdbx_description
1 polymer ?
#
loop_
_entity_poly.entity_id
_entity_poly.type
_entity_poly.pdbx_seq_one_letter_code
_entity_poly.pdbx_strand_id
1 'polypeptide(L)'
;MSETALSASILLLCYRDAPYIRAALESALAQTVPCEIIVSNDCSDDGTFELAQEMIANYRGPHRVSVRSNERNLGVAAHVNATVPLTSGDIVVMMAGDDISYPHRVAAILEAFRRRPQATVLGSDFDGIDENGRPREVSFRQRPEVFGLDYYVSIGRLIGLLGASMAFRREVFERFGPLLGPIEDNALSLRGALLGDCINLRQPLIQYRQHANSVSAGVFARHEPPMLRMQRRYERTIRFYRGTADDLEHCLAQMPGLSPRRRALARDVVAMYRIEADAREALLHKARHHWLKPIGRGLMHLGLRRKSAERALKLFVPRRWFGLYGR
;
A
#
# COMPACT_ATOMS: atom_id res chain seq x y z
N MET A 1 -2.35 13.67 33.43
CA MET A 1 -2.56 14.30 32.11
C MET A 1 -3.67 13.51 31.45
N SER A 2 -4.81 14.13 31.16
CA SER A 2 -5.90 13.48 30.43
C SER A 2 -5.36 13.03 29.08
N GLU A 3 -5.19 11.72 28.88
CA GLU A 3 -4.82 11.16 27.60
C GLU A 3 -5.93 11.53 26.61
N THR A 4 -5.67 12.51 25.73
CA THR A 4 -6.64 12.91 24.71
C THR A 4 -6.96 11.67 23.87
N ALA A 5 -8.23 11.27 23.85
CA ALA A 5 -8.67 10.12 23.09
C ALA A 5 -8.31 10.30 21.61
N LEU A 6 -7.64 9.30 21.02
CA LEU A 6 -7.28 9.31 19.60
C LEU A 6 -8.54 9.44 18.74
N SER A 7 -8.49 10.34 17.76
CA SER A 7 -9.53 10.55 16.76
C SER A 7 -9.19 9.87 15.42
N ALA A 8 -10.21 9.62 14.59
CA ALA A 8 -10.04 8.96 13.30
C ALA A 8 -10.68 9.74 12.14
N SER A 9 -10.04 9.66 10.97
CA SER A 9 -10.56 10.07 9.68
C SER A 9 -10.60 8.88 8.73
N ILE A 10 -11.77 8.47 8.27
CA ILE A 10 -11.91 7.53 7.17
C ILE A 10 -11.71 8.30 5.87
N LEU A 11 -10.73 7.86 5.09
CA LEU A 11 -10.48 8.35 3.76
C LEU A 11 -11.00 7.31 2.76
N LEU A 12 -12.23 7.52 2.28
CA LEU A 12 -12.89 6.66 1.28
C LEU A 12 -12.51 7.19 -0.11
N LEU A 13 -11.61 6.47 -0.78
CA LEU A 13 -11.16 6.79 -2.14
C LEU A 13 -11.96 5.96 -3.14
N CYS A 14 -12.59 6.63 -4.11
CA CYS A 14 -13.36 5.94 -5.14
C CYS A 14 -13.00 6.39 -6.56
N TYR A 15 -13.03 5.45 -7.50
CA TYR A 15 -12.90 5.69 -8.92
C TYR A 15 -13.60 4.60 -9.72
N ARG A 16 -14.69 4.97 -10.40
CA ARG A 16 -15.55 4.08 -11.19
C ARG A 16 -16.13 2.92 -10.37
N ASP A 17 -16.61 3.28 -9.18
CA ASP A 17 -17.17 2.37 -8.19
C ASP A 17 -18.72 2.45 -8.13
N ALA A 18 -19.40 2.96 -9.16
CA ALA A 18 -20.86 3.12 -9.12
C ALA A 18 -21.63 1.86 -8.70
N PRO A 19 -21.22 0.62 -9.07
CA PRO A 19 -21.88 -0.60 -8.59
C PRO A 19 -21.71 -0.88 -7.09
N TYR A 20 -20.70 -0.31 -6.44
CA TYR A 20 -20.26 -0.71 -5.09
C TYR A 20 -20.27 0.42 -4.06
N ILE A 21 -20.20 1.68 -4.53
CA ILE A 21 -20.02 2.87 -3.68
C ILE A 21 -21.11 3.00 -2.62
N ARG A 22 -22.34 2.54 -2.92
CA ARG A 22 -23.44 2.55 -1.97
C ARG A 22 -23.15 1.68 -0.76
N ALA A 23 -22.78 0.41 -0.98
CA ALA A 23 -22.44 -0.51 0.11
C ALA A 23 -21.20 -0.06 0.88
N ALA A 24 -20.18 0.44 0.17
CA ALA A 24 -18.98 0.98 0.79
C ALA A 24 -19.32 2.16 1.72
N LEU A 25 -20.04 3.17 1.21
CA LEU A 25 -20.41 4.34 1.99
C LEU A 25 -21.35 4.01 3.16
N GLU A 26 -22.35 3.14 2.97
CA GLU A 26 -23.20 2.65 4.07
C GLU A 26 -22.36 2.04 5.19
N SER A 27 -21.35 1.24 4.86
CA SER A 27 -20.46 0.61 5.84
C SER A 27 -19.52 1.59 6.56
N ALA A 28 -19.13 2.69 5.89
CA ALA A 28 -18.39 3.79 6.50
C ALA A 28 -19.28 4.59 7.46
N LEU A 29 -20.55 4.81 7.11
CA LEU A 29 -21.52 5.52 7.95
C LEU A 29 -22.05 4.66 9.12
N ALA A 30 -21.85 3.35 9.07
CA ALA A 30 -22.24 2.41 10.12
C ALA A 30 -21.17 2.23 11.22
N GLN A 31 -20.11 3.04 11.22
CA GLN A 31 -19.06 2.92 12.24
C GLN A 31 -19.59 3.25 13.64
N THR A 32 -19.20 2.43 14.60
CA THR A 32 -19.71 2.49 15.99
C THR A 32 -19.12 3.63 16.82
N VAL A 33 -18.10 4.32 16.30
CA VAL A 33 -17.44 5.45 16.97
C VAL A 33 -17.50 6.68 16.05
N PRO A 34 -17.89 7.87 16.55
CA PRO A 34 -17.87 9.10 15.77
C PRO A 34 -16.47 9.37 15.18
N CYS A 35 -16.44 9.71 13.89
CA CYS A 35 -15.21 9.95 13.14
C CYS A 35 -15.48 10.94 12.02
N GLU A 36 -14.41 11.47 11.44
CA GLU A 36 -14.46 12.18 10.17
C GLU A 36 -14.51 11.15 9.02
N ILE A 37 -15.29 11.43 7.98
CA ILE A 37 -15.38 10.63 6.77
C ILE A 37 -15.24 11.57 5.58
N ILE A 38 -14.19 11.36 4.79
CA ILE A 38 -13.94 12.09 3.55
C ILE A 38 -14.13 11.12 2.41
N VAL A 39 -15.21 11.30 1.66
CA VAL A 39 -15.45 10.59 0.40
C VAL A 39 -14.82 11.39 -0.72
N SER A 40 -13.82 10.81 -1.37
CA SER A 40 -13.11 11.47 -2.46
C SER A 40 -13.18 10.64 -3.73
N ASN A 41 -13.83 11.22 -4.73
CA ASN A 41 -13.91 10.69 -6.09
C ASN A 41 -12.70 11.13 -6.93
N ASP A 42 -12.07 10.21 -7.67
CA ASP A 42 -10.95 10.50 -8.57
C ASP A 42 -11.41 10.79 -10.01
N CYS A 43 -12.41 11.67 -10.16
CA CYS A 43 -12.99 12.04 -11.46
C CYS A 43 -13.59 10.83 -12.22
N SER A 44 -14.45 10.06 -11.55
CA SER A 44 -15.24 9.00 -12.20
C SER A 44 -16.21 9.54 -13.24
N ASP A 45 -16.50 8.72 -14.26
CA ASP A 45 -17.38 9.00 -15.39
C ASP A 45 -18.65 8.13 -15.40
N ASP A 46 -18.91 7.39 -14.32
CA ASP A 46 -19.92 6.32 -14.25
C ASP A 46 -21.06 6.58 -13.23
N GLY A 47 -21.15 7.80 -12.68
CA GLY A 47 -22.14 8.15 -11.66
C GLY A 47 -21.69 7.94 -10.21
N THR A 48 -20.45 7.49 -9.98
CA THR A 48 -19.92 7.25 -8.61
C THR A 48 -20.05 8.48 -7.70
N PHE A 49 -19.75 9.67 -8.24
CA PHE A 49 -19.73 10.91 -7.45
C PHE A 49 -21.15 11.37 -7.09
N GLU A 50 -22.06 11.34 -8.05
CA GLU A 50 -23.46 11.71 -7.90
C GLU A 50 -24.15 10.84 -6.85
N LEU A 51 -23.91 9.52 -6.89
CA LEU A 51 -24.40 8.57 -5.90
C LEU A 51 -23.88 8.89 -4.49
N ALA A 52 -22.59 9.19 -4.36
CA ALA A 52 -22.01 9.58 -3.07
C ALA A 52 -22.59 10.90 -2.54
N GLN A 53 -22.79 11.90 -3.39
CA GLN A 53 -23.42 13.17 -3.03
C GLN A 53 -24.86 12.97 -2.54
N GLU A 54 -25.66 12.18 -3.25
CA GLU A 54 -27.05 11.87 -2.89
C GLU A 54 -27.15 11.23 -1.50
N MET A 55 -26.29 10.25 -1.22
CA MET A 55 -26.27 9.54 0.07
C MET A 55 -25.88 10.48 1.22
N ILE A 56 -24.90 11.36 1.00
CA ILE A 56 -24.40 12.27 2.05
C ILE A 56 -25.35 13.42 2.32
N ALA A 57 -26.06 13.94 1.30
CA ALA A 57 -27.04 15.03 1.47
C ALA A 57 -28.13 14.68 2.51
N ASN A 58 -28.50 13.40 2.59
CA ASN A 58 -29.53 12.89 3.49
C ASN A 58 -29.00 12.37 4.82
N TYR A 59 -27.68 12.35 5.02
CA TYR A 59 -27.09 11.80 6.23
C TYR A 59 -27.32 12.73 7.44
N ARG A 60 -27.74 12.14 8.58
CA ARG A 60 -28.02 12.83 9.85
C ARG A 60 -27.41 12.13 11.07
N GLY A 61 -26.49 11.19 10.85
CA GLY A 61 -25.86 10.42 11.91
C GLY A 61 -24.70 11.18 12.59
N PRO A 62 -23.94 10.51 13.48
CA PRO A 62 -22.97 11.16 14.36
C PRO A 62 -21.62 11.50 13.71
N HIS A 63 -21.39 11.11 12.46
CA HIS A 63 -20.12 11.30 11.76
C HIS A 63 -20.03 12.69 11.11
N ARG A 64 -18.81 13.25 11.01
CA ARG A 64 -18.56 14.44 10.18
C ARG A 64 -18.23 13.98 8.77
N VAL A 65 -19.10 14.23 7.81
CA VAL A 65 -18.97 13.68 6.46
C VAL A 65 -18.80 14.79 5.43
N SER A 66 -17.87 14.60 4.51
CA SER A 66 -17.67 15.48 3.35
C SER A 66 -17.48 14.66 2.09
N VAL A 67 -17.81 15.25 0.95
CA VAL A 67 -17.68 14.64 -0.37
C VAL A 67 -17.00 15.60 -1.32
N ARG A 68 -16.04 15.10 -2.09
CA ARG A 68 -15.29 15.89 -3.07
C ARG A 68 -14.92 15.06 -4.30
N SER A 69 -14.60 15.75 -5.39
CA SER A 69 -14.02 15.14 -6.58
C SER A 69 -12.72 15.83 -6.97
N ASN A 70 -11.76 15.08 -7.50
CA ASN A 70 -10.64 15.64 -8.25
C ASN A 70 -11.14 16.15 -9.61
N GLU A 71 -10.41 17.13 -10.17
CA GLU A 71 -10.68 17.69 -11.52
C GLU A 71 -10.30 16.72 -12.65
N ARG A 72 -9.43 15.76 -12.36
CA ARG A 72 -8.98 14.69 -13.27
C ARG A 72 -8.60 13.47 -12.46
N ASN A 73 -8.56 12.30 -13.09
CA ASN A 73 -8.03 11.08 -12.48
C ASN A 73 -6.52 11.26 -12.20
N LEU A 74 -6.13 11.16 -10.94
CA LEU A 74 -4.75 11.28 -10.48
C LEU A 74 -4.08 9.90 -10.31
N GLY A 75 -4.87 8.86 -10.12
CA GLY A 75 -4.42 7.55 -9.69
C GLY A 75 -4.14 7.52 -8.18
N VAL A 76 -4.17 6.31 -7.60
CA VAL A 76 -4.25 6.08 -6.15
C VAL A 76 -3.22 6.89 -5.33
N ALA A 77 -1.93 6.82 -5.65
CA ALA A 77 -0.90 7.50 -4.84
C ALA A 77 -1.03 9.03 -4.86
N ALA A 78 -1.33 9.62 -6.02
CA ALA A 78 -1.52 11.06 -6.13
C ALA A 78 -2.89 11.50 -5.55
N HIS A 79 -3.90 10.63 -5.62
CA HIS A 79 -5.18 10.82 -4.97
C HIS A 79 -5.03 10.85 -3.45
N VAL A 80 -4.25 9.92 -2.86
CA VAL A 80 -3.85 9.94 -1.44
C VAL A 80 -3.14 11.25 -1.10
N ASN A 81 -2.17 11.67 -1.93
CA ASN A 81 -1.45 12.94 -1.71
C ASN A 81 -2.37 14.15 -1.67
N ALA A 82 -3.43 14.16 -2.49
CA ALA A 82 -4.40 15.24 -2.56
C ALA A 82 -5.42 15.24 -1.40
N THR A 83 -5.58 14.12 -0.70
CA THR A 83 -6.69 13.93 0.24
C THR A 83 -6.28 13.74 1.69
N VAL A 84 -5.12 13.13 1.98
CA VAL A 84 -4.63 13.03 3.37
C VAL A 84 -4.49 14.40 4.05
N PRO A 85 -4.02 15.48 3.40
CA PRO A 85 -3.98 16.82 4.00
C PRO A 85 -5.33 17.39 4.42
N LEU A 86 -6.44 16.84 3.92
CA LEU A 86 -7.80 17.27 4.25
C LEU A 86 -8.31 16.60 5.53
N THR A 87 -7.62 15.56 6.02
CA THR A 87 -8.02 14.84 7.23
C THR A 87 -7.64 15.59 8.50
N SER A 88 -8.50 15.51 9.52
CA SER A 88 -8.28 16.14 10.82
C SER A 88 -7.95 15.15 11.95
N GLY A 89 -8.25 13.87 11.77
CA GLY A 89 -8.05 12.82 12.77
C GLY A 89 -6.58 12.51 13.04
N ASP A 90 -6.30 11.98 14.23
CA ASP A 90 -4.96 11.50 14.59
C ASP A 90 -4.57 10.26 13.79
N ILE A 91 -5.56 9.41 13.49
CA ILE A 91 -5.43 8.19 12.70
C ILE A 91 -6.20 8.33 11.39
N VAL A 92 -5.52 8.15 10.26
CA VAL A 92 -6.15 8.05 8.94
C VAL A 92 -6.44 6.58 8.65
N VAL A 93 -7.70 6.24 8.35
CA VAL A 93 -8.16 4.90 7.99
C VAL A 93 -8.46 4.88 6.50
N MET A 94 -7.69 4.11 5.75
CA MET A 94 -7.86 3.97 4.31
C MET A 94 -9.06 3.09 3.99
N MET A 95 -9.86 3.49 3.00
CA MET A 95 -10.99 2.70 2.53
C MET A 95 -11.16 2.84 1.02
N ALA A 96 -11.38 1.72 0.33
CA ALA A 96 -11.67 1.71 -1.09
C ALA A 96 -13.19 1.79 -1.35
N GLY A 97 -13.59 2.38 -2.46
CA GLY A 97 -15.00 2.56 -2.86
C GLY A 97 -15.73 1.27 -3.22
N ASP A 98 -15.01 0.15 -3.33
CA ASP A 98 -15.53 -1.19 -3.66
C ASP A 98 -15.60 -2.14 -2.46
N ASP A 99 -14.99 -1.78 -1.33
CA ASP A 99 -14.89 -2.62 -0.12
C ASP A 99 -15.95 -2.27 0.94
N ILE A 100 -16.23 -3.22 1.84
CA ILE A 100 -17.17 -3.03 2.96
C ILE A 100 -16.37 -3.04 4.28
N SER A 101 -16.50 -1.99 5.09
CA SER A 101 -15.90 -1.94 6.43
C SER A 101 -16.82 -2.57 7.47
N TYR A 102 -16.28 -3.37 8.39
CA TYR A 102 -17.08 -3.84 9.52
C TYR A 102 -17.41 -2.67 10.48
N PRO A 103 -18.59 -2.64 11.13
CA PRO A 103 -19.03 -1.52 11.98
C PRO A 103 -18.08 -1.18 13.15
N HIS A 104 -17.27 -2.14 13.59
CA HIS A 104 -16.33 -1.98 14.70
C HIS A 104 -14.89 -1.66 14.25
N ARG A 105 -14.66 -1.44 12.94
CA ARG A 105 -13.32 -1.25 12.37
C ARG A 105 -12.59 -0.07 13.00
N VAL A 106 -13.19 1.11 13.05
CA VAL A 106 -12.57 2.31 13.64
C VAL A 106 -12.27 2.09 15.12
N ALA A 107 -13.22 1.53 15.88
CA ALA A 107 -13.03 1.25 17.30
C ALA A 107 -11.83 0.31 17.55
N ALA A 108 -11.74 -0.78 16.78
CA ALA A 108 -10.64 -1.74 16.89
C ALA A 108 -9.27 -1.12 16.52
N ILE A 109 -9.23 -0.28 15.49
CA ILE A 109 -8.02 0.43 15.06
C ILE A 109 -7.55 1.40 16.15
N LEU A 110 -8.45 2.24 16.69
CA LEU A 110 -8.12 3.20 17.75
C LEU A 110 -7.60 2.50 19.00
N GLU A 111 -8.25 1.41 19.41
CA GLU A 111 -7.81 0.60 20.55
C GLU A 111 -6.42 -0.02 20.31
N ALA A 112 -6.13 -0.48 19.10
CA ALA A 112 -4.82 -1.03 18.77
C ALA A 112 -3.70 0.02 18.87
N PHE A 113 -3.92 1.24 18.36
CA PHE A 113 -2.97 2.35 18.50
C PHE A 113 -2.82 2.81 19.96
N ARG A 114 -3.89 2.76 20.75
CA ARG A 114 -3.85 3.07 22.19
C ARG A 114 -3.03 2.04 22.96
N ARG A 115 -3.20 0.74 22.68
CA ARG A 115 -2.42 -0.34 23.30
C ARG A 115 -0.95 -0.33 22.90
N ARG A 116 -0.63 0.21 21.72
CA ARG A 116 0.73 0.28 21.20
C ARG A 116 1.03 1.71 20.72
N PRO A 117 1.33 2.65 21.64
CA PRO A 117 1.58 4.04 21.27
C PRO A 117 2.69 4.23 20.22
N GLN A 118 3.68 3.33 20.20
CA GLN A 118 4.80 3.32 19.23
C GLN A 118 4.40 2.85 17.82
N ALA A 119 3.21 2.27 17.65
CA ALA A 119 2.73 1.87 16.34
C ALA A 119 2.39 3.11 15.52
N THR A 120 2.78 3.10 14.25
CA THR A 120 2.58 4.23 13.33
C THR A 120 1.72 3.85 12.13
N VAL A 121 1.74 2.57 11.74
CA VAL A 121 0.92 2.02 10.67
C VAL A 121 0.36 0.69 11.13
N LEU A 122 -0.89 0.44 10.79
CA LEU A 122 -1.65 -0.75 11.07
C LEU A 122 -2.23 -1.30 9.77
N GLY A 123 -2.21 -2.61 9.60
CA GLY A 123 -3.11 -3.32 8.70
C GLY A 123 -3.97 -4.30 9.47
N SER A 124 -4.97 -4.85 8.80
CA SER A 124 -5.81 -5.91 9.36
C SER A 124 -5.97 -7.03 8.34
N ASP A 125 -6.26 -8.22 8.85
CA ASP A 125 -6.78 -9.30 8.02
C ASP A 125 -8.15 -8.88 7.44
N PHE A 126 -8.66 -9.64 6.48
CA PHE A 126 -9.88 -9.31 5.75
C PHE A 126 -10.60 -10.57 5.28
N ASP A 127 -11.91 -10.46 5.07
CA ASP A 127 -12.71 -11.50 4.44
C ASP A 127 -12.86 -11.20 2.95
N GLY A 128 -12.55 -12.16 2.07
CA GLY A 128 -12.69 -11.95 0.63
C GLY A 128 -14.14 -12.03 0.16
N ILE A 129 -14.55 -11.14 -0.76
CA ILE A 129 -15.85 -11.18 -1.43
C ILE A 129 -15.70 -11.02 -2.96
N ASP A 130 -16.65 -11.58 -3.72
CA ASP A 130 -16.75 -11.41 -5.18
C ASP A 130 -17.47 -10.10 -5.57
N GLU A 131 -17.65 -9.86 -6.87
CA GLU A 131 -18.39 -8.69 -7.38
C GLU A 131 -19.84 -8.59 -6.89
N ASN A 132 -20.44 -9.68 -6.42
CA ASN A 132 -21.81 -9.73 -5.92
C ASN A 132 -21.87 -9.71 -4.38
N GLY A 133 -20.73 -9.59 -3.71
CA GLY A 133 -20.64 -9.58 -2.24
C GLY A 133 -20.69 -10.97 -1.61
N ARG A 134 -20.56 -12.05 -2.39
CA ARG A 134 -20.52 -13.41 -1.85
C ARG A 134 -19.12 -13.74 -1.35
N PRO A 135 -18.98 -14.52 -0.26
CA PRO A 135 -17.68 -14.93 0.24
C PRO A 135 -16.83 -15.61 -0.84
N ARG A 136 -15.55 -15.24 -0.90
CA ARG A 136 -14.57 -15.77 -1.83
C ARG A 136 -13.26 -15.98 -1.10
N GLU A 137 -12.64 -17.12 -1.33
CA GLU A 137 -11.30 -17.36 -0.80
C GLU A 137 -10.29 -16.42 -1.47
N VAL A 138 -9.61 -15.62 -0.65
CA VAL A 138 -8.56 -14.72 -1.09
C VAL A 138 -7.27 -15.09 -0.37
N SER A 139 -6.28 -15.53 -1.15
CA SER A 139 -4.95 -15.81 -0.61
C SER A 139 -4.30 -14.51 -0.12
N PHE A 140 -4.09 -14.39 1.19
CA PHE A 140 -3.27 -13.35 1.78
C PHE A 140 -1.95 -13.93 2.32
N ARG A 141 -0.90 -13.12 2.28
CA ARG A 141 0.40 -13.51 2.87
C ARG A 141 0.41 -13.06 4.31
N GLN A 142 0.46 -14.01 5.24
CA GLN A 142 0.60 -13.72 6.66
C GLN A 142 1.78 -12.77 6.92
N ARG A 143 1.54 -11.80 7.82
CA ARG A 143 2.53 -10.86 8.34
C ARG A 143 2.75 -11.14 9.82
N PRO A 144 3.96 -10.87 10.36
CA PRO A 144 4.10 -10.76 11.81
C PRO A 144 3.08 -9.76 12.36
N GLU A 145 2.59 -9.99 13.57
CA GLU A 145 1.68 -9.05 14.23
C GLU A 145 2.35 -7.68 14.43
N VAL A 146 3.68 -7.66 14.58
CA VAL A 146 4.49 -6.46 14.72
C VAL A 146 5.74 -6.62 13.88
N PHE A 147 6.09 -5.60 13.10
CA PHE A 147 7.29 -5.61 12.29
C PHE A 147 7.84 -4.20 12.04
N GLY A 148 9.15 -4.12 11.77
CA GLY A 148 9.83 -2.90 11.39
C GLY A 148 10.76 -3.13 10.20
N LEU A 149 11.73 -2.22 10.02
CA LEU A 149 12.69 -2.27 8.90
C LEU A 149 13.54 -3.55 8.85
N ASP A 150 13.84 -4.15 10.00
CA ASP A 150 14.53 -5.43 10.12
C ASP A 150 13.78 -6.58 9.43
N TYR A 151 12.45 -6.60 9.55
CA TYR A 151 11.62 -7.56 8.83
C TYR A 151 11.77 -7.40 7.31
N TYR A 152 11.71 -6.17 6.79
CA TYR A 152 11.91 -5.90 5.36
C TYR A 152 13.27 -6.39 4.85
N VAL A 153 14.34 -6.13 5.60
CA VAL A 153 15.69 -6.63 5.26
C VAL A 153 15.69 -8.16 5.26
N SER A 154 15.12 -8.80 6.28
CA SER A 154 15.15 -10.27 6.41
C SER A 154 14.45 -11.01 5.27
N ILE A 155 13.31 -10.49 4.78
CA ILE A 155 12.50 -11.16 3.75
C ILE A 155 12.98 -10.92 2.31
N GLY A 156 13.83 -9.91 2.07
CA GLY A 156 14.44 -9.71 0.76
C GLY A 156 13.49 -9.28 -0.36
N ARG A 157 12.35 -8.66 -0.05
CA ARG A 157 11.32 -8.33 -1.05
C ARG A 157 10.44 -7.16 -0.63
N LEU A 158 9.83 -6.50 -1.61
CA LEU A 158 8.82 -5.47 -1.40
C LEU A 158 7.57 -6.04 -0.69
N ILE A 159 7.12 -5.26 0.29
CA ILE A 159 6.54 -5.57 1.59
C ILE A 159 5.33 -4.73 2.05
N GLY A 160 4.16 -4.72 1.41
CA GLY A 160 3.04 -3.88 1.86
C GLY A 160 2.13 -4.55 2.90
N LEU A 161 1.54 -3.74 3.79
CA LEU A 161 0.20 -3.99 4.31
C LEU A 161 -0.81 -3.70 3.19
N LEU A 162 -1.98 -4.35 3.19
CA LEU A 162 -2.99 -4.10 2.17
C LEU A 162 -3.57 -2.69 2.35
N GLY A 163 -3.43 -1.82 1.33
CA GLY A 163 -3.91 -0.43 1.38
C GLY A 163 -5.37 -0.27 1.83
N ALA A 164 -6.29 -1.10 1.33
CA ALA A 164 -7.70 -1.07 1.72
C ALA A 164 -7.97 -1.35 3.21
N SER A 165 -7.09 -2.11 3.86
CA SER A 165 -7.18 -2.48 5.28
C SER A 165 -6.34 -1.58 6.20
N MET A 166 -5.61 -0.63 5.61
CA MET A 166 -4.57 0.14 6.30
C MET A 166 -5.17 1.26 7.15
N ALA A 167 -4.52 1.53 8.27
CA ALA A 167 -4.62 2.79 8.98
C ALA A 167 -3.23 3.28 9.40
N PHE A 168 -3.04 4.58 9.53
CA PHE A 168 -1.76 5.14 9.93
C PHE A 168 -1.94 6.41 10.75
N ARG A 169 -0.98 6.71 11.63
CA ARG A 169 -0.91 8.00 12.30
C ARG A 169 -0.71 9.08 11.25
N ARG A 170 -1.51 10.15 11.27
CA ARG A 170 -1.43 11.26 10.31
C ARG A 170 0.00 11.82 10.16
N GLU A 171 0.80 11.78 11.25
CA GLU A 171 2.22 12.18 11.26
C GLU A 171 3.09 11.44 10.22
N VAL A 172 2.73 10.20 9.83
CA VAL A 172 3.45 9.41 8.81
C VAL A 172 3.44 10.12 7.45
N PHE A 173 2.37 10.87 7.16
CA PHE A 173 2.26 11.68 5.97
C PHE A 173 2.81 13.10 6.21
N GLU A 174 2.37 13.77 7.29
CA GLU A 174 2.70 15.18 7.56
C GLU A 174 4.20 15.43 7.69
N ARG A 175 4.93 14.50 8.30
CA ARG A 175 6.36 14.65 8.53
C ARG A 175 7.18 14.68 7.23
N PHE A 176 6.74 13.96 6.21
CA PHE A 176 7.55 13.74 5.00
C PHE A 176 6.95 14.38 3.74
N GLY A 177 5.69 14.85 3.83
CA GLY A 177 4.95 15.44 2.73
C GLY A 177 4.41 14.38 1.74
N PRO A 178 4.08 14.79 0.51
CA PRO A 178 3.54 13.88 -0.51
C PRO A 178 4.40 12.63 -0.75
N LEU A 179 3.74 11.52 -1.06
CA LEU A 179 4.35 10.27 -1.47
C LEU A 179 5.03 10.44 -2.84
N LEU A 180 6.29 10.01 -2.94
CA LEU A 180 7.07 10.04 -4.20
C LEU A 180 6.94 8.73 -4.98
N GLY A 181 6.63 7.64 -4.29
CA GLY A 181 6.48 6.32 -4.87
C GLY A 181 5.13 6.12 -5.57
N PRO A 182 5.07 5.26 -6.60
CA PRO A 182 3.82 5.00 -7.34
C PRO A 182 2.83 4.11 -6.58
N ILE A 183 3.20 3.56 -5.43
CA ILE A 183 2.40 2.63 -4.64
C ILE A 183 2.36 3.11 -3.20
N GLU A 184 1.18 3.58 -2.81
CA GLU A 184 0.90 4.25 -1.56
C GLU A 184 1.08 3.33 -0.35
N ASP A 185 0.60 2.10 -0.42
CA ASP A 185 0.62 1.17 0.71
C ASP A 185 2.05 0.78 1.12
N ASN A 186 2.94 0.56 0.15
CA ASN A 186 4.36 0.29 0.39
C ASN A 186 5.08 1.50 0.94
N ALA A 187 4.82 2.69 0.39
CA ALA A 187 5.45 3.93 0.86
C ALA A 187 5.04 4.25 2.29
N LEU A 188 3.73 4.23 2.59
CA LEU A 188 3.19 4.47 3.93
C LEU A 188 3.71 3.43 4.94
N SER A 189 3.73 2.14 4.58
CA SER A 189 4.25 1.11 5.48
C SER A 189 5.72 1.33 5.83
N LEU A 190 6.56 1.75 4.88
CA LEU A 190 7.99 1.98 5.12
C LEU A 190 8.26 3.29 5.87
N ARG A 191 7.50 4.35 5.57
CA ARG A 191 7.51 5.58 6.37
C ARG A 191 7.12 5.28 7.81
N GLY A 192 6.10 4.45 8.00
CA GLY A 192 5.71 3.90 9.30
C GLY A 192 6.87 3.18 9.99
N ALA A 193 7.44 2.17 9.35
CA ALA A 193 8.57 1.41 9.90
C ALA A 193 9.81 2.28 10.21
N LEU A 194 9.96 3.43 9.54
CA LEU A 194 11.00 4.43 9.81
C LEU A 194 10.68 5.32 11.03
N LEU A 195 9.41 5.52 11.38
CA LEU A 195 8.95 6.35 12.50
C LEU A 195 8.63 5.53 13.76
N GLY A 196 7.95 4.40 13.64
CA GLY A 196 7.61 3.48 14.73
C GLY A 196 7.50 2.03 14.25
N ASP A 197 6.69 1.25 14.96
CA ASP A 197 6.37 -0.11 14.56
C ASP A 197 5.20 -0.13 13.57
N CYS A 198 5.20 -1.14 12.70
CA CYS A 198 4.02 -1.52 11.94
C CYS A 198 3.32 -2.68 12.65
N ILE A 199 1.99 -2.67 12.64
CA ILE A 199 1.18 -3.74 13.24
C ILE A 199 0.24 -4.38 12.22
N ASN A 200 -0.02 -5.68 12.36
CA ASN A 200 -1.01 -6.41 11.58
C ASN A 200 -1.99 -7.13 12.51
N LEU A 201 -3.22 -6.62 12.59
CA LEU A 201 -4.28 -7.25 13.37
C LEU A 201 -4.75 -8.53 12.67
N ARG A 202 -4.80 -9.64 13.41
CA ARG A 202 -5.34 -10.93 12.94
C ARG A 202 -6.87 -11.00 12.95
N GLN A 203 -7.51 -9.85 13.05
CA GLN A 203 -8.95 -9.69 13.05
C GLN A 203 -9.37 -9.17 11.67
N PRO A 204 -10.31 -9.84 10.99
CA PRO A 204 -10.94 -9.29 9.81
C PRO A 204 -11.69 -8.00 10.15
N LEU A 205 -11.27 -6.87 9.55
CA LEU A 205 -11.95 -5.57 9.74
C LEU A 205 -12.63 -5.04 8.47
N ILE A 206 -12.41 -5.69 7.33
CA ILE A 206 -13.05 -5.36 6.06
C ILE A 206 -13.47 -6.63 5.31
N GLN A 207 -14.47 -6.50 4.45
CA GLN A 207 -14.75 -7.43 3.37
C GLN A 207 -14.14 -6.87 2.08
N TYR A 208 -13.09 -7.53 1.60
CA TYR A 208 -12.26 -7.11 0.47
C TYR A 208 -12.79 -7.66 -0.86
N ARG A 209 -13.21 -6.78 -1.78
CA ARG A 209 -13.84 -7.15 -3.05
C ARG A 209 -12.81 -7.47 -4.13
N GLN A 210 -13.06 -8.54 -4.87
CA GLN A 210 -12.29 -8.90 -6.05
C GLN A 210 -13.17 -8.96 -7.29
N HIS A 211 -12.97 -8.00 -8.20
CA HIS A 211 -13.64 -7.92 -9.50
C HIS A 211 -12.66 -7.50 -10.60
N ALA A 212 -13.07 -7.64 -11.86
CA ALA A 212 -12.21 -7.46 -13.03
C ALA A 212 -11.62 -6.04 -13.18
N ASN A 213 -12.29 -5.02 -12.63
CA ASN A 213 -11.88 -3.62 -12.72
C ASN A 213 -11.08 -3.13 -11.51
N SER A 214 -10.89 -3.98 -10.49
CA SER A 214 -10.09 -3.62 -9.32
C SER A 214 -8.65 -3.27 -9.71
N VAL A 215 -8.02 -2.35 -8.98
CA VAL A 215 -6.62 -1.97 -9.18
C VAL A 215 -5.71 -3.22 -9.17
N SER A 216 -6.00 -4.18 -8.28
CA SER A 216 -5.28 -5.44 -8.19
C SER A 216 -5.47 -6.32 -9.44
N ALA A 217 -6.68 -6.41 -10.01
CA ALA A 217 -6.94 -7.17 -11.24
C ALA A 217 -6.20 -6.60 -12.46
N GLY A 218 -6.17 -5.27 -12.61
CA GLY A 218 -5.39 -4.59 -13.66
C GLY A 218 -3.87 -4.84 -13.54
N VAL A 219 -3.37 -5.00 -12.31
CA VAL A 219 -1.98 -5.40 -12.07
C VAL A 219 -1.70 -6.84 -12.57
N PHE A 220 -2.69 -7.72 -12.60
CA PHE A 220 -2.54 -9.13 -13.00
C PHE A 220 -3.13 -9.47 -14.38
N ALA A 221 -3.44 -8.47 -15.23
CA ALA A 221 -4.10 -8.64 -16.53
C ALA A 221 -3.63 -9.89 -17.30
N ARG A 222 -4.57 -10.84 -17.48
CA ARG A 222 -4.28 -12.20 -17.94
C ARG A 222 -4.43 -12.43 -19.45
N HIS A 223 -4.64 -11.38 -20.24
CA HIS A 223 -4.97 -11.50 -21.67
C HIS A 223 -3.80 -11.22 -22.63
N GLU A 224 -2.61 -10.92 -22.10
CA GLU A 224 -1.42 -10.67 -22.94
C GLU A 224 -0.61 -11.94 -23.24
N PRO A 225 0.11 -12.00 -24.38
CA PRO A 225 1.12 -13.02 -24.63
C PRO A 225 2.09 -13.13 -23.44
N PRO A 226 2.51 -14.34 -23.02
CA PRO A 226 3.31 -14.54 -21.81
C PRO A 226 4.58 -13.67 -21.71
N MET A 227 5.21 -13.37 -22.85
CA MET A 227 6.41 -12.53 -22.93
C MET A 227 6.14 -11.06 -22.57
N LEU A 228 5.15 -10.43 -23.22
CA LEU A 228 4.78 -9.04 -22.96
C LEU A 228 4.33 -8.87 -21.51
N ARG A 229 3.61 -9.86 -20.99
CA ARG A 229 3.19 -9.91 -19.59
C ARG A 229 4.38 -9.90 -18.62
N MET A 230 5.41 -10.70 -18.90
CA MET A 230 6.60 -10.74 -18.05
C MET A 230 7.40 -9.44 -18.14
N GLN A 231 7.61 -8.90 -19.34
CA GLN A 231 8.33 -7.64 -19.53
C GLN A 231 7.62 -6.49 -18.80
N ARG A 232 6.33 -6.28 -19.05
CA ARG A 232 5.53 -5.24 -18.37
C ARG A 232 5.52 -5.43 -16.86
N ARG A 233 5.42 -6.68 -16.39
CA ARG A 233 5.53 -6.99 -14.96
C ARG A 233 6.89 -6.55 -14.39
N TYR A 234 7.98 -6.80 -15.09
CA TYR A 234 9.33 -6.41 -14.65
C TYR A 234 9.51 -4.89 -14.68
N GLU A 235 9.12 -4.22 -15.76
CA GLU A 235 9.15 -2.75 -15.88
C GLU A 235 8.36 -2.08 -14.75
N ARG A 236 7.14 -2.57 -14.48
CA ARG A 236 6.33 -2.11 -13.35
C ARG A 236 7.03 -2.35 -12.01
N THR A 237 7.55 -3.56 -11.80
CA THR A 237 8.25 -3.93 -10.57
C THR A 237 9.51 -3.08 -10.35
N ILE A 238 10.25 -2.76 -11.42
CA ILE A 238 11.41 -1.85 -11.39
C ILE A 238 10.96 -0.47 -10.93
N ARG A 239 9.88 0.07 -11.51
CA ARG A 239 9.31 1.36 -11.12
C ARG A 239 8.90 1.38 -9.65
N PHE A 240 8.28 0.31 -9.16
CA PHE A 240 7.88 0.18 -7.75
C PHE A 240 9.10 0.19 -6.83
N TYR A 241 10.10 -0.66 -7.08
CA TYR A 241 11.32 -0.69 -6.27
C TYR A 241 12.06 0.66 -6.28
N ARG A 242 12.16 1.32 -7.44
CA ARG A 242 12.83 2.63 -7.54
C ARG A 242 12.05 3.70 -6.77
N GLY A 243 10.77 3.88 -7.05
CA GLY A 243 9.95 4.91 -6.40
C GLY A 243 9.83 4.71 -4.90
N THR A 244 9.71 3.47 -4.42
CA THR A 244 9.72 3.18 -2.98
C THR A 244 11.09 3.45 -2.34
N ALA A 245 12.19 3.19 -3.04
CA ALA A 245 13.53 3.53 -2.56
C ALA A 245 13.76 5.04 -2.53
N ASP A 246 13.31 5.77 -3.56
CA ASP A 246 13.35 7.24 -3.64
C ASP A 246 12.59 7.86 -2.46
N ASP A 247 11.38 7.35 -2.18
CA ASP A 247 10.55 7.82 -1.08
C ASP A 247 11.22 7.59 0.29
N LEU A 248 11.73 6.39 0.55
CA LEU A 248 12.39 6.07 1.83
C LEU A 248 13.68 6.87 2.02
N GLU A 249 14.45 7.11 0.95
CA GLU A 249 15.67 7.92 0.97
C GLU A 249 15.36 9.40 1.28
N HIS A 250 14.30 9.95 0.66
CA HIS A 250 13.77 11.28 0.97
C HIS A 250 13.34 11.40 2.45
N CYS A 251 12.66 10.38 2.98
CA CYS A 251 12.26 10.37 4.39
C CYS A 251 13.47 10.29 5.33
N LEU A 252 14.47 9.47 4.99
CA LEU A 252 15.68 9.29 5.78
C LEU A 252 16.51 10.58 5.89
N ALA A 253 16.54 11.37 4.81
CA ALA A 253 17.24 12.67 4.77
C ALA A 253 16.63 13.69 5.76
N GLN A 254 15.33 13.60 6.01
CA GLN A 254 14.60 14.48 6.94
C GLN A 254 14.70 14.07 8.41
N MET A 255 15.41 12.97 8.72
CA MET A 255 15.52 12.45 10.07
C MET A 255 16.98 12.42 10.55
N PRO A 256 17.65 13.56 10.79
CA PRO A 256 19.06 13.58 11.24
C PRO A 256 19.24 12.89 12.60
N GLY A 257 18.26 13.00 13.51
CA GLY A 257 18.29 12.39 14.84
C GLY A 257 17.93 10.90 14.91
N LEU A 258 17.79 10.20 13.78
CA LEU A 258 17.45 8.78 13.77
C LEU A 258 18.60 7.93 14.35
N SER A 259 18.25 6.94 15.19
CA SER A 259 19.24 6.07 15.82
C SER A 259 20.14 5.37 14.79
N PRO A 260 21.43 5.13 15.10
CA PRO A 260 22.36 4.51 14.14
C PRO A 260 21.87 3.17 13.59
N ARG A 261 21.30 2.32 14.45
CA ARG A 261 20.73 1.02 14.06
C ARG A 261 19.61 1.18 13.04
N ARG A 262 18.65 2.08 13.30
CA ARG A 262 17.49 2.26 12.42
C ARG A 262 17.86 2.91 11.10
N ARG A 263 18.81 3.85 11.12
CA ARG A 263 19.41 4.44 9.91
C ARG A 263 20.12 3.38 9.06
N ALA A 264 20.87 2.47 9.67
CA ALA A 264 21.52 1.37 8.95
C ALA A 264 20.48 0.47 8.28
N LEU A 265 19.44 0.04 9.02
CA LEU A 265 18.36 -0.77 8.46
C LEU A 265 17.62 -0.07 7.31
N ALA A 266 17.33 1.24 7.44
CA ALA A 266 16.69 2.00 6.37
C ALA A 266 17.56 2.03 5.10
N ARG A 267 18.87 2.25 5.26
CA ARG A 267 19.83 2.21 4.14
C ARG A 267 19.92 0.83 3.51
N ASP A 268 19.86 -0.24 4.30
CA ASP A 268 19.82 -1.60 3.78
C ASP A 268 18.55 -1.84 2.97
N VAL A 269 17.38 -1.40 3.43
CA VAL A 269 16.13 -1.49 2.65
C VAL A 269 16.22 -0.71 1.33
N VAL A 270 16.76 0.51 1.34
CA VAL A 270 17.00 1.30 0.12
C VAL A 270 17.93 0.53 -0.82
N ALA A 271 19.10 0.07 -0.34
CA ALA A 271 20.07 -0.67 -1.14
C ALA A 271 19.47 -1.95 -1.72
N MET A 272 18.71 -2.70 -0.92
CA MET A 272 17.98 -3.89 -1.34
C MET A 272 17.06 -3.60 -2.52
N TYR A 273 16.25 -2.55 -2.45
CA TYR A 273 15.31 -2.19 -3.50
C TYR A 273 16.01 -1.70 -4.76
N ARG A 274 17.08 -0.92 -4.65
CA ARG A 274 17.91 -0.52 -5.79
C ARG A 274 18.53 -1.74 -6.49
N ILE A 275 19.11 -2.69 -5.73
CA ILE A 275 19.67 -3.92 -6.29
C ILE A 275 18.59 -4.76 -6.99
N GLU A 276 17.39 -4.86 -6.40
CA GLU A 276 16.27 -5.58 -6.99
C GLU A 276 15.77 -4.95 -8.30
N ALA A 277 15.76 -3.62 -8.40
CA ALA A 277 15.45 -2.89 -9.62
C ALA A 277 16.55 -3.12 -10.68
N ASP A 278 17.82 -2.89 -10.32
CA ASP A 278 18.96 -3.03 -11.22
C ASP A 278 19.08 -4.45 -11.78
N ALA A 279 18.86 -5.47 -10.95
CA ALA A 279 18.90 -6.87 -11.38
C ALA A 279 17.80 -7.19 -12.41
N ARG A 280 16.61 -6.59 -12.28
CA ARG A 280 15.50 -6.77 -13.23
C ARG A 280 15.73 -5.99 -14.51
N GLU A 281 16.22 -4.76 -14.42
CA GLU A 281 16.54 -3.93 -15.57
C GLU A 281 17.66 -4.56 -16.41
N ALA A 282 18.71 -5.06 -15.75
CA ALA A 282 19.78 -5.80 -16.40
C ALA A 282 19.24 -7.07 -17.10
N LEU A 283 18.36 -7.81 -16.43
CA LEU A 283 17.73 -9.00 -16.99
C LEU A 283 16.92 -8.67 -18.25
N LEU A 284 16.15 -7.58 -18.24
CA LEU A 284 15.31 -7.19 -19.37
C LEU A 284 16.11 -6.62 -20.55
N HIS A 285 17.05 -5.69 -20.28
CA HIS A 285 17.56 -4.79 -21.31
C HIS A 285 19.07 -4.89 -21.57
N LYS A 286 19.82 -5.70 -20.83
CA LYS A 286 21.29 -5.73 -20.90
C LYS A 286 21.84 -7.13 -21.23
N ALA A 287 23.05 -7.14 -21.79
CA ALA A 287 23.85 -8.34 -22.00
C ALA A 287 24.27 -8.98 -20.66
N ARG A 288 24.50 -10.30 -20.63
CA ARG A 288 24.72 -11.08 -19.40
C ARG A 288 25.85 -10.57 -18.50
N HIS A 289 26.94 -10.04 -19.05
CA HIS A 289 28.04 -9.51 -18.22
C HIS A 289 27.61 -8.31 -17.37
N HIS A 290 26.59 -7.55 -17.78
CA HIS A 290 26.01 -6.48 -16.97
C HIS A 290 25.21 -7.00 -15.77
N TRP A 291 24.85 -8.29 -15.74
CA TRP A 291 24.11 -8.89 -14.63
C TRP A 291 25.03 -9.15 -13.43
N LEU A 292 26.33 -9.30 -13.66
CA LEU A 292 27.32 -9.63 -12.62
C LEU A 292 27.33 -8.58 -11.51
N LYS A 293 27.26 -7.28 -11.85
CA LYS A 293 27.27 -6.19 -10.89
C LYS A 293 26.09 -6.24 -9.89
N PRO A 294 24.82 -6.25 -10.31
CA PRO A 294 23.70 -6.35 -9.38
C PRO A 294 23.64 -7.71 -8.66
N ILE A 295 24.06 -8.81 -9.29
CA ILE A 295 24.15 -10.13 -8.63
C ILE A 295 25.18 -10.08 -7.49
N GLY A 296 26.39 -9.59 -7.75
CA GLY A 296 27.46 -9.46 -6.75
C GLY A 296 27.04 -8.58 -5.57
N ARG A 297 26.45 -7.40 -5.84
CA ARG A 297 25.89 -6.54 -4.78
C ARG A 297 24.85 -7.28 -3.93
N GLY A 298 23.95 -8.05 -4.56
CA GLY A 298 22.94 -8.79 -3.83
C GLY A 298 23.48 -10.02 -3.07
N LEU A 299 24.58 -10.63 -3.51
CA LEU A 299 25.28 -11.67 -2.72
C LEU A 299 25.92 -11.10 -1.44
N MET A 300 26.33 -9.84 -1.46
CA MET A 300 26.86 -9.14 -0.29
C MET A 300 25.75 -8.65 0.64
N HIS A 301 24.52 -8.45 0.13
CA HIS A 301 23.39 -7.94 0.90
C HIS A 301 22.62 -9.06 1.63
N LEU A 302 22.45 -8.94 2.95
CA LEU A 302 21.83 -9.98 3.80
C LEU A 302 20.47 -10.46 3.28
N GLY A 303 19.56 -9.54 2.96
CA GLY A 303 18.23 -9.86 2.44
C GLY A 303 18.19 -10.48 1.04
N LEU A 304 19.28 -10.39 0.26
CA LEU A 304 19.26 -10.78 -1.15
C LEU A 304 20.15 -11.96 -1.49
N ARG A 305 20.96 -12.47 -0.56
CA ARG A 305 21.95 -13.53 -0.82
C ARG A 305 21.38 -14.71 -1.60
N ARG A 306 20.32 -15.32 -1.07
CA ARG A 306 19.64 -16.47 -1.70
C ARG A 306 19.13 -16.12 -3.09
N LYS A 307 18.41 -15.00 -3.21
CA LYS A 307 17.78 -14.56 -4.46
C LYS A 307 18.81 -14.22 -5.54
N SER A 308 19.96 -13.66 -5.15
CA SER A 308 21.07 -13.39 -6.04
C SER A 308 21.81 -14.66 -6.44
N ALA A 309 21.95 -15.65 -5.56
CA ALA A 309 22.47 -16.97 -5.92
C ALA A 309 21.55 -17.66 -6.95
N GLU A 310 20.23 -17.62 -6.74
CA GLU A 310 19.25 -18.12 -7.71
C GLU A 310 19.32 -17.37 -9.07
N ARG A 311 19.61 -16.06 -9.06
CA ARG A 311 19.86 -15.30 -10.29
C ARG A 311 21.18 -15.64 -10.96
N ALA A 312 22.24 -15.95 -10.19
CA ALA A 312 23.53 -16.36 -10.73
C ALA A 312 23.39 -17.64 -11.57
N LEU A 313 22.54 -18.59 -11.15
CA LEU A 313 22.23 -19.78 -11.95
C LEU A 313 21.67 -19.42 -13.34
N LYS A 314 20.94 -18.31 -13.47
CA LYS A 314 20.38 -17.86 -14.76
C LYS A 314 21.43 -17.35 -15.74
N LEU A 315 22.67 -17.09 -15.31
CA LEU A 315 23.77 -16.75 -16.22
C LEU A 315 24.09 -17.92 -17.18
N PHE A 316 23.84 -19.15 -16.73
CA PHE A 316 24.22 -20.39 -17.42
C PHE A 316 23.06 -21.01 -18.21
N VAL A 317 21.84 -20.52 -18.03
CA VAL A 317 20.63 -21.10 -18.64
C VAL A 317 20.14 -20.20 -19.79
N PRO A 318 19.68 -20.76 -20.94
CA PRO A 318 19.17 -19.97 -22.06
C PRO A 318 18.05 -19.01 -21.64
N ARG A 319 18.09 -17.75 -22.13
CA ARG A 319 17.09 -16.71 -21.82
C ARG A 319 15.64 -17.19 -22.07
N ARG A 320 15.46 -17.95 -23.15
CA ARG A 320 14.18 -18.57 -23.55
C ARG A 320 13.55 -19.44 -22.46
N TRP A 321 14.32 -20.08 -21.59
CA TRP A 321 13.81 -20.99 -20.55
C TRP A 321 13.13 -20.28 -19.38
N PHE A 322 13.30 -18.96 -19.26
CA PHE A 322 12.56 -18.15 -18.29
C PHE A 322 11.69 -17.09 -18.95
N GLY A 323 11.30 -17.30 -20.21
CA GLY A 323 10.37 -16.43 -20.93
C GLY A 323 10.99 -15.17 -21.54
N LEU A 324 12.32 -15.03 -21.58
CA LEU A 324 13.01 -13.92 -22.23
C LEU A 324 13.43 -14.31 -23.64
N TYR A 325 12.84 -13.68 -24.66
CA TYR A 325 13.17 -13.88 -26.06
C TYR A 325 13.68 -12.55 -26.65
N GLY A 326 14.85 -12.57 -27.27
CA GLY A 326 15.57 -11.36 -27.69
C GLY A 326 17.06 -11.44 -27.33
N ARG A 327 17.87 -10.76 -28.15
CA ARG A 327 19.34 -10.94 -28.32
C ARG A 327 20.12 -11.06 -27.00
#